data_AF-A0A4Y7SJ44-F1
#
_entry.id   AF-A0A4Y7SJ44-F1
#
_cell.length_a   1.000
_cell.length_b   1.000
_cell.length_c   1.000
_cell.angle_alpha   90.00
_cell.angle_beta   90.00
_cell.angle_gamma   90.00
#
_symmetry.space_group_name_H-M   'P 1'
#
loop_
_entity.id
_entity.type
_entity.pdbx_description
1 polymer ?
#
loop_
_entity_poly.entity_id
_entity_poly.type
_entity_poly.pdbx_seq_one_letter_code
_entity_poly.pdbx_strand_id
1 'polypeptide(L)'
;MKVEWAKARAWKLRWDEEFRILLEEMQRMVVYLRWKANWWLSQAGHHTRSIDPTVLVGVRAYAHKQAAMLECLATSSVDTWTPVL
;
A
#
# COMPACT_ATOMS: atom_id res chain seq x y z
N MET A 1 -28.76 -34.75 4.38
CA MET A 1 -28.93 -33.50 5.17
C MET A 1 -27.67 -33.08 5.94
N LYS A 2 -26.98 -33.96 6.69
CA LYS A 2 -25.76 -33.61 7.46
C LYS A 2 -24.54 -33.21 6.60
N VAL A 3 -24.34 -33.87 5.46
CA VAL A 3 -23.21 -33.61 4.55
C VAL A 3 -23.30 -32.23 3.89
N GLU A 4 -24.49 -31.84 3.43
CA GLU A 4 -24.70 -30.52 2.81
C GLU A 4 -24.51 -29.38 3.83
N TRP A 5 -24.96 -29.57 5.07
CA TRP A 5 -24.67 -28.64 6.17
C TRP A 5 -23.17 -28.52 6.49
N ALA A 6 -22.44 -29.64 6.50
CA ALA A 6 -21.00 -29.63 6.74
C ALA A 6 -20.24 -28.89 5.63
N LYS A 7 -20.62 -29.08 4.35
CA LYS A 7 -20.05 -28.36 3.21
C LYS A 7 -20.33 -26.86 3.28
N ALA A 8 -21.60 -26.47 3.48
CA ALA A 8 -21.99 -25.06 3.59
C ALA A 8 -21.25 -24.36 4.74
N ARG A 9 -21.10 -25.03 5.88
CA ARG A 9 -20.33 -24.51 7.02
C ARG A 9 -18.84 -24.37 6.69
N ALA A 10 -18.24 -25.33 6.00
CA ALA A 10 -16.83 -25.27 5.61
C ALA A 10 -16.55 -24.12 4.63
N TRP A 11 -17.45 -23.85 3.67
CA TRP A 11 -17.34 -22.68 2.79
C TRP A 11 -17.46 -21.37 3.54
N LYS A 12 -18.43 -21.27 4.46
CA LYS A 12 -18.60 -20.09 5.30
C LYS A 12 -17.35 -19.78 6.12
N LEU A 13 -16.76 -20.81 6.75
CA LEU A 13 -15.51 -20.65 7.52
C LEU A 13 -14.32 -20.25 6.64
N ARG A 14 -14.21 -20.82 5.43
CA ARG A 14 -13.15 -20.44 4.49
C ARG A 14 -13.30 -19.00 4.01
N TRP A 15 -14.53 -18.59 3.68
CA TRP A 15 -14.81 -17.23 3.26
C TRP A 15 -14.49 -16.22 4.36
N ASP A 16 -14.87 -16.51 5.61
CA ASP A 16 -14.54 -15.66 6.75
C ASP A 16 -13.01 -15.50 6.91
N GLU A 17 -12.25 -16.58 6.70
CA GLU A 17 -10.79 -16.55 6.76
C GLU A 17 -10.16 -15.76 5.59
N GLU A 18 -10.62 -15.99 4.36
CA GLU A 18 -10.14 -15.26 3.17
C GLU A 18 -10.42 -13.76 3.30
N PHE A 19 -11.57 -13.39 3.84
CA PHE A 19 -11.93 -12.01 4.10
C PHE A 19 -10.99 -11.36 5.14
N ARG A 20 -10.67 -12.07 6.23
CA ARG A 20 -9.72 -11.59 7.24
C ARG A 20 -8.32 -11.39 6.65
N ILE A 21 -7.84 -12.35 5.86
CA ILE A 21 -6.56 -12.24 5.16
C ILE A 21 -6.54 -11.02 4.23
N LEU A 22 -7.61 -10.81 3.47
CA LEU A 22 -7.70 -9.66 2.57
C LEU A 22 -7.59 -8.34 3.32
N LEU A 23 -8.27 -8.20 4.47
CA LEU A 23 -8.18 -7.01 5.31
C LEU A 23 -6.75 -6.78 5.81
N GLU A 24 -6.08 -7.82 6.30
CA GLU A 24 -4.70 -7.73 6.75
C GLU A 24 -3.74 -7.32 5.61
N GLU A 25 -3.94 -7.86 4.41
CA GLU A 25 -3.14 -7.49 3.24
C GLU A 25 -3.41 -6.05 2.78
N MET A 26 -4.66 -5.56 2.85
CA MET A 26 -4.97 -4.16 2.56
C MET A 26 -4.32 -3.21 3.58
N GLN A 27 -4.32 -3.56 4.87
CA GLN A 27 -3.59 -2.79 5.88
C GLN A 27 -2.08 -2.77 5.60
N ARG A 28 -1.48 -3.93 5.30
CA ARG A 28 -0.06 -4.04 4.94
C ARG A 28 0.28 -3.22 3.71
N MET A 29 -0.58 -3.23 2.69
CA MET A 29 -0.40 -2.44 1.48
C MET A 29 -0.35 -0.94 1.80
N VAL A 30 -1.29 -0.42 2.61
CA VAL A 30 -1.29 0.99 3.02
C VAL A 30 -0.01 1.36 3.77
N VAL A 31 0.42 0.52 4.71
CA VAL A 31 1.67 0.72 5.46
C VAL A 31 2.87 0.76 4.51
N TYR A 32 2.92 -0.18 3.56
CA TYR A 32 3.98 -0.22 2.55
C TYR A 32 4.00 1.04 1.67
N LEU A 33 2.85 1.51 1.20
CA LEU A 33 2.75 2.70 0.36
C LEU A 33 3.30 3.94 1.07
N ARG A 34 2.89 4.17 2.32
CA ARG A 34 3.40 5.27 3.16
C ARG A 34 4.89 5.14 3.43
N TRP A 35 5.36 3.94 3.76
CA TRP A 35 6.80 3.70 3.93
C TRP A 35 7.57 4.02 2.64
N LYS A 36 7.06 3.59 1.48
CA LYS A 36 7.71 3.81 0.19
C LYS A 36 7.69 5.27 -0.23
N ALA A 37 6.64 6.03 0.10
CA ALA A 37 6.59 7.47 -0.09
C ALA A 37 7.70 8.18 0.71
N ASN A 38 7.84 7.82 1.99
CA ASN A 38 8.92 8.34 2.84
C ASN A 38 10.31 7.93 2.33
N TRP A 39 10.46 6.73 1.80
CA TRP A 39 11.69 6.30 1.15
C TRP A 39 12.04 7.17 -0.06
N TRP A 40 11.07 7.54 -0.90
CA TRP A 40 11.32 8.47 -2.01
C TRP A 40 11.75 9.86 -1.52
N LEU A 41 11.14 10.36 -0.44
CA LEU A 41 11.55 11.63 0.16
C LEU A 41 12.99 11.58 0.69
N SER A 42 13.43 10.46 1.27
CA SER A 42 14.83 10.32 1.69
C SER A 42 15.78 10.33 0.48
N GLN A 43 15.43 9.67 -0.62
CA GLN A 43 16.24 9.65 -1.84
C GLN A 43 16.45 11.05 -2.44
N ALA A 44 15.47 11.96 -2.31
CA ALA A 44 15.63 13.35 -2.75
C ALA A 44 16.80 14.09 -2.06
N GLY A 45 17.16 13.69 -0.83
CA GLY A 45 18.25 14.26 -0.06
C GLY A 45 19.62 13.59 -0.26
N HIS A 46 19.67 12.32 -0.67
CA HIS A 46 20.91 11.52 -0.67
C HIS A 46 21.84 11.78 -1.87
N HIS A 47 21.32 12.27 -3.00
CA HIS A 47 22.09 12.38 -4.25
C HIS A 47 22.82 13.73 -4.38
N THR A 48 23.82 14.01 -3.55
CA THR A 48 24.49 15.33 -3.54
C THR A 48 25.94 15.33 -4.03
N ARG A 49 26.57 14.18 -4.25
CA ARG A 49 28.04 14.10 -4.41
C ARG A 49 28.48 13.41 -5.72
N SER A 50 28.05 13.92 -6.88
CA SER A 50 28.65 13.64 -8.22
C SER A 50 27.77 14.04 -9.41
N ILE A 51 26.53 14.48 -9.18
CA ILE A 51 25.54 14.69 -10.24
C ILE A 51 25.46 16.17 -10.62
N ASP A 52 25.29 16.42 -11.92
CA ASP A 52 25.04 17.76 -12.45
C ASP A 52 23.85 18.44 -11.73
N PRO A 53 23.97 19.73 -11.35
CA PRO A 53 22.92 20.42 -10.60
C PRO A 53 21.55 20.42 -11.27
N THR A 54 21.48 20.47 -12.61
CA THR A 54 20.20 20.46 -13.34
C THR A 54 19.53 19.09 -13.28
N VAL A 55 20.32 18.02 -13.39
CA VAL A 55 19.87 16.64 -13.22
C VAL A 55 19.37 16.42 -11.79
N LEU A 56 20.06 17.00 -10.79
CA LEU A 56 19.65 16.90 -9.39
C LEU A 56 18.28 17.53 -9.13
N VAL A 57 17.96 18.67 -9.76
CA VAL A 57 16.61 19.27 -9.67
C VAL A 57 15.56 18.30 -10.23
N GLY A 58 15.82 17.70 -11.39
CA GLY A 58 14.93 16.70 -12.00
C GLY A 58 14.71 15.48 -11.11
N VAL A 59 15.78 14.91 -10.55
CA VAL A 59 15.71 13.76 -9.63
C VAL A 59 14.90 14.09 -8.38
N ARG A 60 15.11 15.26 -7.77
CA ARG A 60 14.34 15.71 -6.61
C ARG A 60 12.86 15.89 -6.95
N ALA A 61 12.57 16.58 -8.05
CA ALA A 61 11.21 16.78 -8.51
C ALA A 61 10.50 15.44 -8.77
N TYR A 62 11.19 14.48 -9.38
CA TYR A 62 10.66 13.15 -9.61
C TYR A 62 10.41 12.38 -8.31
N ALA A 63 11.36 12.40 -7.37
CA ALA A 63 11.22 11.77 -6.07
C ALA A 63 10.01 12.33 -5.28
N HIS A 64 9.84 13.66 -5.25
CA HIS A 64 8.68 14.30 -4.64
C HIS A 64 7.37 13.91 -5.34
N LYS A 65 7.36 13.85 -6.67
CA LYS A 65 6.20 13.40 -7.44
C LYS A 65 5.82 11.95 -7.09
N GLN A 66 6.80 11.05 -7.01
CA GLN A 66 6.57 9.64 -6.64
C GLN A 66 6.04 9.52 -5.21
N ALA A 67 6.61 10.27 -4.26
CA ALA A 67 6.12 10.29 -2.89
C ALA A 67 4.65 10.75 -2.81
N ALA A 68 4.30 11.85 -3.49
CA ALA A 68 2.94 12.37 -3.51
C ALA A 68 1.94 11.38 -4.15
N MET A 69 2.34 10.70 -5.23
CA MET A 69 1.51 9.67 -5.87
C MET A 69 1.22 8.50 -4.92
N LEU A 70 2.24 8.02 -4.20
CA LEU A 70 2.09 6.90 -3.27
C LEU A 70 1.24 7.29 -2.04
N GLU A 71 1.39 8.51 -1.52
CA GLU A 71 0.53 9.02 -0.44
C GLU A 71 -0.94 9.16 -0.89
N CYS A 72 -1.17 9.64 -2.11
CA CYS A 72 -2.51 9.71 -2.69
C CYS A 72 -3.12 8.31 -2.83
N LEU A 73 -2.34 7.34 -3.33
CA LEU A 73 -2.78 5.95 -3.44
C LEU A 73 -3.10 5.35 -2.06
N ALA A 74 -2.25 5.59 -1.05
CA ALA A 74 -2.47 5.13 0.31
C ALA A 74 -3.77 5.72 0.89
N THR A 75 -4.00 7.02 0.70
CA THR A 75 -5.21 7.71 1.17
C THR A 75 -6.45 7.17 0.48
N SER A 76 -6.46 7.06 -0.85
CA SER A 76 -7.59 6.50 -1.60
C SER A 76 -7.88 5.04 -1.21
N SER A 77 -6.84 4.27 -0.89
CA SER A 77 -6.97 2.89 -0.41
C SER A 77 -7.63 2.89 0.96
N VAL A 78 -7.15 3.70 1.90
CA VAL A 78 -7.80 3.85 3.22
C VAL A 78 -9.26 4.26 3.05
N ASP A 79 -9.58 5.28 2.26
CA ASP A 79 -10.96 5.75 2.08
C ASP A 79 -11.88 4.65 1.52
N THR A 80 -11.37 3.85 0.56
CA THR A 80 -12.10 2.73 -0.03
C THR A 80 -12.35 1.61 0.98
N TRP A 81 -11.38 1.35 1.86
CA TRP A 81 -11.42 0.21 2.78
C TRP A 81 -11.86 0.58 4.21
N THR A 82 -12.00 1.86 4.56
CA THR A 82 -12.48 2.35 5.87
C THR A 82 -13.81 1.74 6.32
N PRO A 83 -14.79 1.42 5.44
CA PRO A 83 -16.01 0.74 5.87
C PRO A 83 -15.78 -0.68 6.43
N VAL A 84 -14.59 -1.24 6.22
CA VAL A 84 -14.26 -2.65 6.46
C VAL A 84 -12.99 -2.85 7.31
N LEU A 85 -12.09 -1.85 7.35
CA LEU A 85 -10.88 -1.78 8.17
C LEU A 85 -11.20 -1.30 9.60
#